data_AF-A0A8T1DGZ5-F1
#
_entry.id   AF-A0A8T1DGZ5-F1
#
_cell.length_a   1.000
_cell.length_b   1.000
_cell.length_c   1.000
_cell.angle_alpha   90.00
_cell.angle_beta   90.00
_cell.angle_gamma   90.00
#
_symmetry.space_group_name_H-M   'P 1'
#
loop_
_entity.id
_entity.type
_entity.pdbx_description
1 polymer ?
#
loop_
_entity_poly.entity_id
_entity_poly.type
_entity_poly.pdbx_seq_one_letter_code
_entity_poly.pdbx_strand_id
1 'polypeptide(L)'
;MEQVLPNFVPAITKNLANARTSSLAQSVVQKLCTHADNRSLCQQFAIQARSANSRVIPALLDTLTQLTAQSLDDKSNYVLTRHVLPLALYLLKEAKSGVKEANSRLLRQLRKTLGSTAVLSAAFKLSSAQQDKLAAVLR
;
A
#
# COMPACT_ATOMS: atom_id res chain seq x y z
N MET A 1 -12.26 5.24 17.77
CA MET A 1 -12.34 4.65 16.40
C MET A 1 -11.24 3.63 16.11
N GLU A 2 -10.06 3.72 16.73
CA GLU A 2 -8.93 2.81 16.43
C GLU A 2 -9.18 1.33 16.72
N GLN A 3 -10.06 0.99 17.67
CA GLN A 3 -10.43 -0.41 17.97
C GLN A 3 -11.35 -1.05 16.91
N VAL A 4 -12.02 -0.26 16.07
CA VAL A 4 -12.99 -0.76 15.08
C VAL A 4 -12.34 -1.00 13.72
N LEU A 5 -11.29 -0.24 13.39
CA LEU A 5 -10.55 -0.35 12.12
C LEU A 5 -10.03 -1.78 11.81
N PRO A 6 -9.47 -2.54 12.78
CA PRO A 6 -8.98 -3.89 12.52
C PRO A 6 -10.07 -4.87 12.05
N ASN A 7 -11.33 -4.63 12.41
CA ASN A 7 -12.47 -5.47 11.98
C ASN A 7 -13.17 -4.89 10.75
N PHE A 8 -13.24 -3.56 10.66
CA PHE A 8 -13.97 -2.85 9.62
C PHE A 8 -13.23 -2.83 8.27
N VAL A 9 -11.91 -2.60 8.30
CA VAL A 9 -11.08 -2.57 7.09
C VAL A 9 -11.13 -3.91 6.34
N PRO A 10 -10.91 -5.09 6.97
CA PRO A 10 -11.10 -6.38 6.29
C PRO A 10 -12.52 -6.61 5.76
N ALA A 11 -13.55 -6.18 6.49
CA ALA A 11 -14.94 -6.37 6.06
C ALA A 11 -15.25 -5.58 4.77
N ILE A 12 -14.78 -4.33 4.66
CA ILE A 12 -14.98 -3.51 3.46
C ILE A 12 -14.10 -3.97 2.31
N THR A 13 -12.84 -4.30 2.58
CA THR A 13 -11.91 -4.70 1.52
C THR A 13 -12.30 -5.99 0.83
N LYS A 14 -12.99 -6.92 1.53
CA LYS A 14 -13.63 -8.08 0.90
C LYS A 14 -14.69 -7.68 -0.14
N ASN A 15 -15.42 -6.59 0.09
CA ASN A 15 -16.45 -6.11 -0.82
C ASN A 15 -15.90 -5.41 -2.06
N LEU A 16 -14.62 -4.97 -2.05
CA LEU A 16 -13.96 -4.43 -3.25
C LEU A 16 -13.84 -5.47 -4.37
N ALA A 17 -13.85 -6.77 -4.04
CA ALA A 17 -13.83 -7.84 -5.04
C ALA A 17 -15.18 -8.11 -5.71
N ASN A 18 -16.28 -7.59 -5.15
CA ASN A 18 -17.64 -7.91 -5.59
C ASN A 18 -18.17 -6.80 -6.49
N ALA A 19 -18.47 -7.11 -7.75
CA ALA A 19 -18.91 -6.14 -8.75
C ALA A 19 -20.16 -5.34 -8.35
N ARG A 20 -21.04 -5.90 -7.49
CA ARG A 20 -22.26 -5.22 -7.03
C ARG A 20 -22.02 -4.22 -5.90
N THR A 21 -20.99 -4.46 -5.07
CA THR A 21 -20.72 -3.66 -3.87
C THR A 21 -19.39 -2.89 -3.95
N SER A 22 -18.62 -3.06 -5.03
CA SER A 22 -17.29 -2.47 -5.19
C SER A 22 -17.32 -0.93 -5.18
N SER A 23 -18.29 -0.31 -5.86
CA SER A 23 -18.42 1.15 -5.90
C SER A 23 -18.69 1.74 -4.51
N LEU A 24 -19.64 1.14 -3.77
CA LEU A 24 -19.96 1.55 -2.41
C LEU A 24 -18.79 1.30 -1.46
N ALA A 25 -18.14 0.14 -1.56
CA ALA A 25 -16.96 -0.18 -0.77
C ALA A 25 -15.83 0.84 -1.02
N GLN A 26 -15.62 1.23 -2.28
CA GLN A 26 -14.63 2.25 -2.64
C GLN A 26 -14.98 3.63 -2.08
N SER A 27 -16.24 4.06 -2.15
CA SER A 27 -16.68 5.32 -1.52
C SER A 27 -16.50 5.31 0.00
N VAL A 28 -16.77 4.18 0.66
CA VAL A 28 -16.55 4.04 2.10
C VAL A 28 -15.06 4.11 2.44
N VAL A 29 -14.20 3.45 1.65
CA VAL A 29 -12.73 3.55 1.81
C VAL A 29 -12.26 5.00 1.65
N GLN A 30 -12.74 5.73 0.65
CA GLN A 30 -12.38 7.14 0.44
C GLN A 30 -12.82 8.03 1.61
N LYS A 31 -14.06 7.88 2.10
CA LYS A 31 -14.52 8.62 3.28
C LYS A 31 -13.70 8.26 4.52
N LEU A 32 -13.34 6.99 4.69
CA LEU A 32 -12.49 6.55 5.80
C LEU A 32 -11.13 7.24 5.73
N CYS A 33 -10.49 7.29 4.55
CA CYS A 33 -9.24 8.01 4.33
C CYS A 33 -9.33 9.52 4.57
N THR A 34 -10.53 10.11 4.47
CA THR A 34 -10.73 11.54 4.72
C THR A 34 -10.90 11.85 6.22
N HIS A 35 -11.45 10.92 7.00
CA HIS A 35 -11.87 11.17 8.38
C HIS A 35 -11.11 10.40 9.46
N ALA A 36 -10.34 9.38 9.11
CA ALA A 36 -9.56 8.59 10.06
C ALA A 36 -8.06 8.87 9.93
N ASP A 37 -7.31 8.55 10.99
CA ASP A 37 -5.87 8.78 11.06
C ASP A 37 -5.13 7.99 9.97
N ASN A 38 -4.36 8.70 9.14
CA ASN A 38 -3.64 8.15 8.00
C ASN A 38 -2.63 7.07 8.42
N ARG A 39 -2.05 7.15 9.62
CA ARG A 39 -1.04 6.19 10.07
C ARG A 39 -1.69 4.86 10.40
N SER A 40 -2.76 4.89 11.18
CA SER A 40 -3.55 3.71 11.52
C SER A 40 -4.14 3.07 10.26
N LEU A 41 -4.61 3.87 9.29
CA LEU A 41 -5.09 3.35 8.00
C LEU A 41 -3.99 2.71 7.16
N CYS A 42 -2.83 3.35 7.01
CA CYS A 42 -1.68 2.80 6.29
C CYS A 42 -1.29 1.43 6.84
N GLN A 43 -1.22 1.29 8.17
CA GLN A 43 -0.92 0.01 8.81
C GLN A 43 -1.99 -1.04 8.48
N GLN A 44 -3.27 -0.71 8.63
CA GLN A 44 -4.36 -1.67 8.41
C GLN A 44 -4.46 -2.11 6.94
N PHE A 45 -4.40 -1.18 6.00
CA PHE A 45 -4.42 -1.51 4.58
C PHE A 45 -3.17 -2.30 4.15
N ALA A 46 -2.00 -2.00 4.71
CA ALA A 46 -0.79 -2.77 4.43
C ALA A 46 -0.89 -4.22 4.95
N ILE A 47 -1.49 -4.42 6.12
CA ILE A 47 -1.76 -5.76 6.66
C ILE A 47 -2.75 -6.51 5.77
N GLN A 48 -3.86 -5.89 5.38
CA GLN A 48 -4.85 -6.53 4.52
C GLN A 48 -4.30 -6.84 3.12
N ALA A 49 -3.47 -5.98 2.55
CA ALA A 49 -2.87 -6.21 1.24
C ALA A 49 -1.96 -7.46 1.19
N ARG A 50 -1.40 -7.89 2.34
CA ARG A 50 -0.61 -9.13 2.40
C ARG A 50 -1.44 -10.41 2.24
N SER A 51 -2.70 -10.39 2.66
CA SER A 51 -3.60 -11.55 2.65
C SER A 51 -4.74 -11.42 1.63
N ALA A 52 -4.88 -10.26 0.99
CA ALA A 52 -5.91 -9.99 0.00
C ALA A 52 -5.70 -10.78 -1.31
N ASN A 53 -6.79 -11.01 -2.04
CA ASN A 53 -6.71 -11.60 -3.37
C ASN A 53 -6.22 -10.57 -4.41
N SER A 54 -5.73 -11.06 -5.54
CA SER A 54 -5.16 -10.21 -6.59
C SER A 54 -6.13 -9.23 -7.26
N ARG A 55 -7.45 -9.36 -7.04
CA ARG A 55 -8.44 -8.40 -7.55
C ARG A 55 -8.57 -7.20 -6.61
N VAL A 56 -8.32 -7.40 -5.31
CA VAL A 56 -8.42 -6.37 -4.27
C VAL A 56 -7.09 -5.65 -4.03
N ILE A 57 -5.97 -6.38 -4.17
CA ILE A 57 -4.62 -5.82 -3.97
C ILE A 57 -4.40 -4.51 -4.75
N PRO A 58 -4.74 -4.39 -6.06
CA PRO A 58 -4.52 -3.14 -6.79
C PRO A 58 -5.23 -1.94 -6.16
N ALA A 59 -6.51 -2.09 -5.79
CA ALA A 59 -7.28 -1.03 -5.13
C ALA A 59 -6.69 -0.64 -3.77
N LEU A 60 -6.20 -1.61 -3.01
CA LEU A 60 -5.50 -1.36 -1.74
C LEU A 60 -4.19 -0.61 -1.95
N LEU A 61 -3.40 -0.97 -2.96
CA LEU A 61 -2.14 -0.30 -3.28
C LEU A 61 -2.37 1.13 -3.77
N ASP A 62 -3.40 1.36 -4.58
CA ASP A 62 -3.76 2.72 -5.02
C ASP A 62 -4.21 3.58 -3.83
N THR A 63 -4.97 3.01 -2.89
CA THR A 63 -5.36 3.69 -1.63
C THR A 63 -4.12 4.00 -0.77
N LEU A 64 -3.21 3.04 -0.59
CA LEU A 64 -1.94 3.26 0.11
C LEU A 64 -1.09 4.33 -0.57
N THR A 65 -1.12 4.41 -1.90
CA THR A 65 -0.38 5.42 -2.66
C THR A 65 -0.92 6.82 -2.34
N GLN A 66 -2.25 6.98 -2.29
CA GLN A 66 -2.89 8.25 -1.90
C GLN A 66 -2.53 8.64 -0.46
N LEU A 67 -2.62 7.70 0.49
CA LEU A 67 -2.27 7.95 1.89
C LEU A 67 -0.78 8.30 2.05
N THR A 68 0.10 7.64 1.28
CA THR A 68 1.54 7.93 1.26
C THR A 68 1.83 9.33 0.73
N ALA A 69 1.03 9.82 -0.24
CA ALA A 69 1.15 11.18 -0.75
C ALA A 69 0.69 12.25 0.24
N GLN A 70 -0.25 11.91 1.14
CA GLN A 70 -0.77 12.81 2.17
C GLN A 70 0.05 12.77 3.48
N SER A 71 0.98 11.82 3.60
CA SER A 71 1.85 11.66 4.76
C SER A 71 3.03 12.63 4.67
N LEU A 72 2.98 13.71 5.45
CA LEU A 72 4.01 14.77 5.46
C LEU A 72 4.85 14.81 6.74
N ASP A 73 4.56 13.94 7.71
CA ASP A 73 5.15 13.97 9.05
C ASP A 73 6.05 12.75 9.36
N ASP A 74 7.04 12.96 10.23
CA ASP A 74 8.04 11.94 10.60
C ASP A 74 7.43 10.67 11.21
N LYS A 75 6.33 10.79 11.93
CA LYS A 75 5.63 9.64 12.52
C LYS A 75 4.97 8.79 11.44
N SER A 76 4.45 9.40 10.38
CA SER A 76 3.95 8.68 9.21
C SER A 76 5.09 8.01 8.43
N ASN A 77 6.26 8.64 8.31
CA ASN A 77 7.44 8.05 7.69
C ASN A 77 7.88 6.74 8.36
N TYR A 78 7.77 6.68 9.70
CA TYR A 78 8.03 5.45 10.45
C TYR A 78 7.08 4.31 10.04
N VAL A 79 5.77 4.59 9.96
CA VAL A 79 4.76 3.58 9.59
C VAL A 79 4.93 3.13 8.14
N LEU A 80 5.20 4.07 7.24
CA LEU A 80 5.49 3.77 5.83
C LEU A 80 6.71 2.86 5.71
N THR A 81 7.78 3.15 6.44
CA THR A 81 9.02 2.35 6.42
C THR A 81 8.83 0.97 7.06
N ARG A 82 8.03 0.86 8.12
CA ARG A 82 7.82 -0.39 8.87
C ARG A 82 6.80 -1.33 8.23
N HIS A 83 5.76 -0.80 7.58
CA HIS A 83 4.63 -1.60 7.10
C HIS A 83 4.44 -1.56 5.58
N VAL A 84 4.46 -0.36 4.99
CA VAL A 84 4.11 -0.17 3.57
C VAL A 84 5.29 -0.51 2.65
N LEU A 85 6.50 -0.08 2.98
CA LEU A 85 7.71 -0.36 2.19
C LEU A 85 8.01 -1.87 2.12
N PRO A 86 7.99 -2.65 3.22
CA PRO A 86 8.22 -4.09 3.15
C PRO A 86 7.14 -4.82 2.35
N LEU A 87 5.89 -4.35 2.40
CA LEU A 87 4.81 -4.87 1.56
C LEU A 87 5.10 -4.61 0.07
N ALA A 88 5.45 -3.37 -0.29
CA ALA A 88 5.72 -3.01 -1.67
C ALA A 88 6.89 -3.81 -2.26
N LEU A 89 7.95 -4.02 -1.47
CA LEU A 89 9.09 -4.87 -1.84
C LEU A 89 8.68 -6.35 -1.94
N TYR A 90 7.86 -6.85 -1.02
CA TYR A 90 7.32 -8.22 -1.08
C TYR A 90 6.52 -8.46 -2.37
N LEU A 91 5.75 -7.47 -2.82
CA LEU A 91 4.93 -7.55 -4.03
C LEU A 91 5.73 -7.40 -5.35
N LEU A 92 7.05 -7.18 -5.32
CA LEU A 92 7.89 -7.22 -6.53
C LEU A 92 7.95 -8.60 -7.18
N LYS A 93 7.61 -9.66 -6.43
CA LYS A 93 7.53 -11.04 -6.95
C LYS A 93 6.20 -11.33 -7.66
N GLU A 94 5.19 -10.46 -7.52
CA GLU A 94 3.88 -10.70 -8.13
C GLU A 94 3.94 -10.67 -9.66
N ALA A 95 3.25 -11.63 -10.28
CA ALA A 95 3.25 -11.80 -11.73
C ALA A 95 2.10 -11.04 -12.41
N LYS A 96 1.01 -10.75 -11.68
CA LYS A 96 -0.21 -10.15 -12.24
C LYS A 96 0.01 -8.67 -12.58
N SER A 97 -0.23 -8.30 -13.84
CA SER A 97 0.00 -6.95 -14.38
C SER A 97 -0.65 -5.86 -13.53
N GLY A 98 -1.93 -6.00 -13.17
CA GLY A 98 -2.64 -5.01 -12.36
C GLY A 98 -2.01 -4.77 -10.97
N VAL A 99 -1.44 -5.81 -10.35
CA VAL A 99 -0.72 -5.67 -9.07
C VAL A 99 0.63 -5.01 -9.29
N LYS A 100 1.35 -5.39 -10.35
CA LYS A 100 2.66 -4.81 -10.69
C LYS A 100 2.55 -3.31 -10.98
N GLU A 101 1.55 -2.90 -11.74
CA GLU A 101 1.32 -1.49 -12.06
C GLU A 101 0.99 -0.67 -10.82
N ALA A 102 0.04 -1.13 -9.99
CA ALA A 102 -0.32 -0.44 -8.75
C ALA A 102 0.87 -0.39 -7.77
N ASN A 103 1.64 -1.49 -7.65
CA ASN A 103 2.84 -1.52 -6.82
C ASN A 103 3.94 -0.58 -7.34
N SER A 104 4.08 -0.44 -8.67
CA SER A 104 5.03 0.51 -9.26
C SER A 104 4.69 1.97 -8.93
N ARG A 105 3.40 2.30 -8.85
CA ARG A 105 2.93 3.63 -8.43
C ARG A 105 3.25 3.87 -6.96
N LEU A 106 2.97 2.87 -6.11
CA LEU A 106 3.28 2.93 -4.68
C LEU A 106 4.79 3.09 -4.42
N LEU A 107 5.65 2.30 -5.08
CA LEU A 107 7.10 2.38 -4.93
C LEU A 107 7.66 3.74 -5.35
N ARG A 108 7.16 4.29 -6.46
CA ARG A 108 7.54 5.65 -6.90
C ARG A 108 7.09 6.71 -5.89
N GLN A 109 5.89 6.56 -5.33
CA GLN A 109 5.40 7.49 -4.31
C GLN A 109 6.19 7.37 -2.99
N LEU A 110 6.51 6.16 -2.55
CA LEU A 110 7.36 5.91 -1.38
C LEU A 110 8.74 6.52 -1.55
N ARG A 111 9.34 6.44 -2.76
CA ARG A 111 10.61 7.11 -3.05
C ARG A 111 10.50 8.63 -2.95
N LYS A 112 9.38 9.22 -3.38
CA LYS A 112 9.14 10.67 -3.24
C LYS A 112 8.99 11.08 -1.78
N THR A 113 8.25 10.31 -0.98
CA THR A 113 7.94 10.66 0.41
C THR A 113 9.11 10.33 1.37
N LEU A 114 9.71 9.15 1.27
CA LEU A 114 10.78 8.67 2.18
C LEU A 114 12.19 9.00 1.69
N GLY A 115 12.33 9.40 0.43
CA GLY A 115 13.63 9.60 -0.22
C GLY A 115 14.24 8.31 -0.79
N SER A 116 15.17 8.51 -1.72
CA SER A 116 15.83 7.40 -2.45
C SER A 116 16.69 6.52 -1.52
N THR A 117 17.30 7.11 -0.48
CA THR A 117 18.17 6.41 0.46
C THR A 117 17.42 5.36 1.26
N ALA A 118 16.27 5.71 1.85
CA ALA A 118 15.46 4.77 2.64
C ALA A 118 14.97 3.57 1.81
N VAL A 119 14.55 3.81 0.57
CA VAL A 119 14.09 2.75 -0.34
C VAL A 119 15.24 1.84 -0.75
N LEU A 120 16.41 2.40 -1.09
CA LEU A 120 17.60 1.62 -1.46
C LEU A 120 18.15 0.83 -0.28
N SER A 121 18.21 1.41 0.92
CA SER A 121 18.62 0.70 2.15
C SER A 121 17.74 -0.51 2.46
N ALA A 122 16.42 -0.41 2.23
CA ALA A 122 15.53 -1.55 2.35
C ALA A 122 15.72 -2.58 1.22
N ALA A 123 16.08 -2.12 0.02
CA ALA A 123 16.33 -2.96 -1.14
C ALA A 123 17.62 -3.78 -1.06
N PHE A 124 18.64 -3.34 -0.29
CA PHE A 124 19.86 -4.12 -0.06
C PHE A 124 19.60 -5.50 0.53
N LYS A 125 18.47 -5.70 1.21
CA LYS A 125 18.06 -7.00 1.78
C LYS A 125 17.36 -7.92 0.78
N LEU A 126 17.11 -7.47 -0.45
CA LEU A 126 16.44 -8.23 -1.50
C LEU A 126 17.44 -9.00 -2.37
N SER A 127 16.96 -9.99 -3.11
CA SER A 127 17.78 -10.68 -4.11
C SER A 127 18.15 -9.74 -5.27
N SER A 128 19.24 -10.04 -5.98
CA SER A 128 19.68 -9.27 -7.16
C SER A 128 18.56 -9.07 -8.19
N ALA A 129 17.81 -10.13 -8.50
CA ALA A 129 16.69 -10.07 -9.43
C ALA A 129 15.55 -9.14 -8.95
N GLN A 130 15.33 -9.00 -7.64
CA GLN A 130 14.37 -8.05 -7.09
C GLN A 130 14.91 -6.62 -7.08
N GLN A 131 16.21 -6.45 -6.85
CA GLN A 131 16.88 -5.15 -6.94
C GLN A 131 16.83 -4.61 -8.37
N ASP A 132 17.06 -5.44 -9.39
CA ASP A 132 16.94 -5.05 -10.80
C ASP A 132 15.51 -4.62 -11.16
N LYS A 133 14.51 -5.38 -10.70
CA LYS A 133 13.09 -5.01 -10.88
C LYS A 133 12.74 -3.69 -10.20
N LEU A 134 13.23 -3.48 -8.98
CA LEU A 134 13.03 -2.22 -8.27
C LEU A 134 13.71 -1.06 -9.00
N ALA A 135 14.96 -1.25 -9.44
CA ALA A 135 15.68 -0.26 -10.22
C ALA A 135 14.96 0.10 -11.53
N ALA A 136 14.39 -0.90 -12.23
CA ALA A 136 13.58 -0.66 -13.43
C ALA A 136 12.30 0.13 -13.14
N VAL A 137 11.66 -0.08 -11.99
CA VAL A 137 10.46 0.65 -11.57
C VAL A 137 10.78 2.08 -11.10
N LEU A 138 11.98 2.30 -10.57
CA LEU A 138 12.42 3.59 -10.04
C LEU A 138 13.16 4.46 -11.06
N ARG A 139 13.53 3.94 -12.23
CA ARG A 139 14.00 4.76 -13.36
C ARG A 139 12.88 5.69 -13.84
#